data_AF-A0AAD5GZE5-F1
#
_entry.id   AF-A0AAD5GZE5-F1
#
_cell.length_a   1.000
_cell.length_b   1.000
_cell.length_c   1.000
_cell.angle_alpha   90.00
_cell.angle_beta   90.00
_cell.angle_gamma   90.00
#
_symmetry.space_group_name_H-M   'P 1'
#
loop_
_entity.id
_entity.type
_entity.pdbx_description
1 polymer ?
#
loop_
_entity_poly.entity_id
_entity_poly.type
_entity_poly.pdbx_seq_one_letter_code
_entity_poly.pdbx_strand_id
1 'polypeptide(L)'
;MALKLILLAVLLLLALTSASARQDRRVRNCIKQKNCIARGHRAVCAENQDGDTGSFPNDCYRRCANRERGVHWSKLYSYPTSQHCIRNWLSDPDCSTCPTR
;
A
#
# COMPACT_ATOMS: atom_id res chain seq x y z
N MET A 1 37.66 5.69 -16.62
CA MET A 1 36.87 5.96 -15.40
C MET A 1 35.36 5.86 -15.63
N ALA A 2 34.83 6.29 -16.78
CA ALA A 2 33.39 6.23 -17.09
C ALA A 2 32.75 4.82 -17.05
N LEU A 3 33.43 3.77 -17.52
CA LEU A 3 32.87 2.41 -17.55
C LEU A 3 32.56 1.83 -16.16
N LYS A 4 33.41 2.10 -15.16
CA LYS A 4 33.18 1.67 -13.77
C LYS A 4 31.96 2.38 -13.15
N LEU A 5 31.77 3.66 -13.47
CA LEU A 5 30.64 4.45 -13.00
C LEU A 5 29.31 3.96 -13.59
N ILE A 6 29.29 3.63 -14.89
CA ILE A 6 28.10 3.09 -15.55
C ILE A 6 27.75 1.72 -14.96
N LEU A 7 28.73 0.83 -14.76
CA LEU A 7 28.48 -0.50 -14.19
C LEU A 7 27.91 -0.42 -12.76
N LEU A 8 28.44 0.49 -11.93
CA LEU A 8 27.94 0.75 -10.58
C LEU A 8 26.51 1.28 -10.59
N ALA A 9 26.19 2.22 -11.48
CA ALA A 9 24.84 2.75 -11.61
C ALA A 9 23.84 1.67 -12.04
N VAL A 10 24.20 0.81 -13.00
CA VAL A 10 23.35 -0.31 -13.44
C VAL A 10 23.13 -1.33 -12.32
N LEU A 11 24.17 -1.69 -11.57
CA LEU A 11 24.04 -2.59 -10.42
C LEU A 11 23.15 -2.00 -9.32
N LEU A 12 23.24 -0.70 -9.07
CA LEU A 12 22.39 0.00 -8.10
C LEU A 12 20.93 -0.03 -8.55
N LEU A 13 20.64 0.30 -9.81
CA LEU A 13 19.28 0.27 -10.38
C LEU A 13 18.65 -1.13 -10.32
N LEU A 14 19.43 -2.18 -10.62
CA LEU A 14 18.98 -3.57 -10.50
C LEU A 14 18.69 -3.97 -9.04
N ALA A 15 19.46 -3.46 -8.08
CA ALA A 15 19.23 -3.72 -6.66
C ALA A 15 17.96 -3.04 -6.13
N LEU A 16 17.69 -1.79 -6.54
CA LEU A 16 16.49 -1.05 -6.14
C LEU A 16 15.20 -1.71 -6.66
N THR A 17 15.18 -2.12 -7.93
CA THR A 17 14.01 -2.80 -8.54
C THR A 17 13.70 -4.12 -7.84
N SER A 18 14.73 -4.89 -7.50
CA SER A 18 14.61 -6.16 -6.77
C SER A 18 14.07 -5.99 -5.34
N ALA A 19 14.40 -4.87 -4.66
CA ALA A 19 13.91 -4.56 -3.33
C ALA A 19 12.41 -4.21 -3.34
N SER A 20 11.99 -3.32 -4.24
CA SER A 20 10.58 -2.93 -4.42
C SER A 20 9.68 -4.14 -4.75
N ALA A 21 10.11 -5.01 -5.67
CA ALA A 21 9.35 -6.22 -6.03
C ALA A 21 9.21 -7.22 -4.86
N ARG A 22 10.23 -7.32 -3.99
CA ARG A 22 10.19 -8.17 -2.79
C ARG A 22 9.30 -7.59 -1.69
N GLN A 23 9.29 -6.27 -1.53
CA GLN A 23 8.45 -5.56 -0.56
C GLN A 23 6.96 -5.78 -0.88
N ASP A 24 6.59 -5.64 -2.14
CA ASP A 24 5.24 -5.90 -2.66
C ASP A 24 4.78 -7.36 -2.47
N ARG A 25 5.71 -8.33 -2.45
CA ARG A 25 5.36 -9.74 -2.21
C ARG A 25 4.83 -9.99 -0.79
N ARG A 26 5.36 -9.32 0.25
CA ARG A 26 4.93 -9.55 1.65
C ARG A 26 3.50 -9.08 1.88
N VAL A 27 3.18 -7.89 1.39
CA VAL A 27 1.85 -7.29 1.48
C VAL A 27 0.83 -8.16 0.73
N ARG A 28 1.12 -8.53 -0.52
CA ARG A 28 0.24 -9.39 -1.33
C ARG A 28 0.02 -10.76 -0.70
N ASN A 29 1.06 -11.38 -0.15
CA ASN A 29 0.93 -12.67 0.53
C ASN A 29 0.05 -12.54 1.78
N CYS A 30 0.20 -11.48 2.57
CA CYS A 30 -0.67 -11.21 3.71
C CYS A 30 -2.14 -11.07 3.27
N ILE A 31 -2.40 -10.29 2.21
CA ILE A 31 -3.76 -10.07 1.68
C ILE A 31 -4.40 -11.39 1.23
N LYS A 32 -3.65 -12.20 0.48
CA LYS A 32 -4.11 -13.51 0.00
C LYS A 32 -4.36 -14.49 1.15
N GLN A 33 -3.38 -14.67 2.04
CA GLN A 33 -3.48 -15.60 3.16
C GLN A 33 -4.62 -15.26 4.13
N LYS A 34 -4.88 -13.96 4.36
CA LYS A 34 -5.95 -13.51 5.24
C LYS A 34 -7.31 -13.36 4.54
N ASN A 35 -7.36 -13.62 3.24
CA ASN A 35 -8.50 -13.41 2.37
C ASN A 35 -9.17 -12.04 2.63
N CYS A 36 -8.39 -10.95 2.58
CA CYS A 36 -8.88 -9.63 3.00
C CYS A 36 -10.09 -9.14 2.19
N ILE A 37 -10.28 -9.61 0.95
CA ILE A 37 -11.44 -9.31 0.10
C ILE A 37 -12.73 -9.77 0.77
N ALA A 38 -12.75 -10.99 1.34
CA ALA A 38 -13.94 -11.58 1.95
C ALA A 38 -14.34 -10.92 3.29
N ARG A 39 -13.54 -9.99 3.82
CA ARG A 39 -13.85 -9.28 5.09
C ARG A 39 -14.74 -8.06 4.90
N GLY A 40 -15.31 -7.88 3.71
CA GLY A 40 -16.20 -6.79 3.39
C GLY A 40 -15.49 -5.46 3.14
N HIS A 41 -16.29 -4.45 2.80
CA HIS A 41 -15.82 -3.14 2.34
C HIS A 41 -16.25 -2.04 3.29
N ARG A 42 -15.69 -2.07 4.50
CA ARG A 42 -15.73 -0.94 5.43
C ARG A 42 -14.37 -0.26 5.40
N ALA A 43 -14.24 0.74 4.53
CA ALA A 43 -13.01 1.47 4.32
C ALA A 43 -12.45 2.06 5.61
N VAL A 44 -11.15 2.28 5.60
CA VAL A 44 -10.40 2.81 6.72
C VAL A 44 -9.56 3.98 6.25
N CYS A 45 -9.81 5.15 6.83
CA CYS A 45 -8.86 6.24 6.78
C CYS A 45 -7.76 6.00 7.83
N ALA A 46 -6.53 6.19 7.44
CA ALA A 46 -5.34 6.00 8.26
C ALA A 46 -4.31 7.08 7.98
N GLU A 47 -3.38 7.23 8.92
CA GLU A 47 -2.27 8.18 8.86
C GLU A 47 -0.95 7.41 8.94
N ASN A 48 0.05 7.82 8.17
CA ASN A 48 1.39 7.26 8.26
C ASN A 48 2.24 8.01 9.31
N GLN A 49 3.47 7.55 9.51
CA GLN A 49 4.42 8.18 10.45
C GLN A 49 4.90 9.58 10.03
N ASP A 50 4.70 9.95 8.75
CA ASP A 50 5.09 11.24 8.17
C ASP A 50 3.92 12.25 8.22
N GLY A 51 2.75 11.83 8.72
CA GLY A 51 1.53 12.65 8.82
C GLY A 51 0.63 12.59 7.57
N ASP A 52 0.99 11.82 6.55
CA ASP A 52 0.15 11.67 5.35
C ASP A 52 -1.06 10.79 5.65
N THR A 53 -2.21 11.18 5.11
CA THR A 53 -3.43 10.38 5.22
C THR A 53 -3.70 9.58 3.95
N GLY A 54 -4.17 8.35 4.12
CA GLY A 54 -4.57 7.47 3.03
C GLY A 54 -5.68 6.52 3.44
N SER A 55 -6.43 6.04 2.46
CA SER A 55 -7.54 5.12 2.67
C SER A 55 -7.24 3.71 2.19
N PHE A 56 -7.80 2.74 2.92
CA PHE A 56 -7.71 1.31 2.64
C PHE A 56 -9.11 0.69 2.47
N PRO A 57 -9.27 -0.33 1.59
CA PRO A 57 -10.57 -0.95 1.33
C PRO A 57 -11.25 -1.49 2.59
N ASN A 58 -10.44 -1.98 3.53
CA ASN A 58 -10.84 -2.33 4.87
C ASN A 58 -9.61 -2.42 5.81
N ASP A 59 -9.87 -2.70 7.09
CA ASP A 59 -8.85 -2.80 8.13
C ASP A 59 -7.81 -3.92 7.89
N CYS A 60 -8.20 -5.00 7.20
CA CYS A 60 -7.29 -6.09 6.85
C CYS A 60 -6.21 -5.63 5.87
N TYR A 61 -6.61 -4.86 4.85
CA TYR A 61 -5.67 -4.27 3.89
C TYR A 61 -4.67 -3.35 4.59
N ARG A 62 -5.13 -2.42 5.45
CA ARG A 62 -4.23 -1.55 6.22
C ARG A 62 -3.22 -2.35 7.04
N ARG A 63 -3.68 -3.37 7.78
CA ARG A 63 -2.78 -4.22 8.59
C ARG A 63 -1.78 -4.98 7.72
N CYS A 64 -2.16 -5.39 6.52
CA CYS A 64 -1.25 -6.04 5.59
C CYS A 64 -0.26 -5.07 4.95
N ALA A 65 -0.65 -3.81 4.71
CA ALA A 65 0.27 -2.77 4.26
C ALA A 65 1.41 -2.54 5.27
N ASN A 66 1.11 -2.57 6.57
CA ASN A 66 2.12 -2.48 7.64
C ASN A 66 3.10 -3.67 7.71
N ARG A 67 3.01 -4.66 6.81
CA ARG A 67 4.06 -5.70 6.66
C ARG A 67 5.23 -5.22 5.80
N GLU A 68 5.06 -4.11 5.10
CA GLU A 68 6.14 -3.45 4.38
C GLU A 68 7.11 -2.79 5.36
N ARG A 69 8.41 -2.93 5.09
CA ARG A 69 9.45 -2.45 6.01
C ARG A 69 9.51 -0.93 5.93
N GLY A 70 9.49 -0.27 7.09
CA GLY A 70 9.52 1.19 7.18
C GLY A 70 8.17 1.86 6.92
N VAL A 71 7.10 1.07 6.73
CA VAL A 71 5.74 1.56 6.55
C VAL A 71 4.94 1.28 7.80
N HIS A 72 4.28 2.31 8.32
CA HIS A 72 3.35 2.18 9.44
C HIS A 72 2.13 3.07 9.20
N TRP A 73 0.95 2.46 9.10
CA TRP A 73 -0.34 3.13 9.01
C TRP A 73 -1.14 2.91 10.29
N SER A 74 -1.46 4.01 10.97
CA SER A 74 -2.32 4.06 12.15
C SER A 74 -3.76 4.31 11.75
N LYS A 75 -4.70 3.55 12.32
CA LYS A 75 -6.13 3.76 12.04
C LYS A 75 -6.58 5.11 12.60
N LEU A 76 -7.21 5.94 11.78
CA LEU A 76 -7.95 7.11 12.27
C LEU A 76 -9.42 6.75 12.49
N TYR A 77 -10.11 6.29 11.44
CA TYR A 77 -11.53 5.92 11.52
C TYR A 77 -11.95 4.97 10.39
N SER A 78 -13.16 4.42 10.49
CA SER A 78 -13.78 3.57 9.46
C SER A 78 -15.03 4.22 8.90
N TYR A 79 -15.28 4.06 7.60
CA TYR A 79 -16.43 4.65 6.93
C TYR A 79 -17.06 3.68 5.90
N PRO A 80 -18.32 3.88 5.50
CA PRO A 80 -18.95 3.09 4.44
C PRO A 80 -18.27 3.34 3.09
N THR A 81 -17.98 2.28 2.34
CA THR A 81 -17.39 2.39 1.01
C THR A 81 -18.46 2.42 -0.07
N SER A 82 -18.32 3.30 -1.07
CA SER A 82 -19.20 3.30 -2.24
C SER A 82 -19.00 2.07 -3.12
N GLN A 83 -20.04 1.64 -3.83
CA GLN A 83 -19.94 0.56 -4.81
C GLN A 83 -18.92 0.87 -5.93
N HIS A 84 -18.75 2.15 -6.26
CA HIS A 84 -17.72 2.62 -7.17
C HIS A 84 -16.32 2.25 -6.66
N CYS A 85 -15.98 2.64 -5.42
CA CYS A 85 -14.65 2.37 -4.89
C CYS A 85 -14.39 0.90 -4.61
N ILE A 86 -15.42 0.10 -4.32
CA ILE A 86 -15.28 -1.35 -4.24
C ILE A 86 -14.71 -1.95 -5.53
N ARG A 87 -15.09 -1.41 -6.70
CA ARG A 87 -14.64 -1.91 -8.01
C ARG A 87 -13.39 -1.21 -8.54
N ASN A 88 -13.17 0.05 -8.16
CA ASN A 88 -12.17 0.92 -8.78
C ASN A 88 -11.03 1.33 -7.83
N TRP A 89 -10.82 0.62 -6.71
CA TRP A 89 -9.84 1.03 -5.69
C TRP A 89 -8.42 1.24 -6.22
N LEU A 90 -7.99 0.42 -7.19
CA LEU A 90 -6.64 0.49 -7.76
C LEU A 90 -6.55 1.40 -8.99
N SER A 91 -7.68 1.73 -9.60
CA SER A 91 -7.76 2.49 -10.85
C SER A 91 -8.16 3.95 -10.64
N ASP A 92 -8.88 4.23 -9.55
CA ASP A 92 -9.35 5.56 -9.19
C ASP A 92 -8.63 6.05 -7.91
N PRO A 93 -7.76 7.08 -8.01
CA PRO A 93 -7.00 7.59 -6.88
C PRO A 93 -7.88 8.16 -5.76
N ASP A 94 -9.08 8.67 -6.07
CA ASP A 94 -9.99 9.25 -5.08
C ASP A 94 -10.46 8.20 -4.08
N CYS A 95 -10.56 6.93 -4.51
CA CYS A 95 -10.93 5.82 -3.65
C CYS A 95 -9.87 5.49 -2.59
N SER A 96 -8.62 5.88 -2.81
CA SER A 96 -7.51 5.72 -1.86
C SER A 96 -7.27 6.96 -1.00
N THR A 97 -8.09 8.00 -1.13
CA THR A 97 -7.98 9.23 -0.35
C THR A 97 -8.94 9.21 0.83
N CYS A 98 -8.53 9.77 1.98
CA CYS A 98 -9.43 9.93 3.11
C CYS A 98 -10.52 10.97 2.79
N PRO A 99 -11.80 10.68 3.05
CA PRO A 99 -12.86 11.66 2.84
C PRO A 99 -12.65 12.86 3.78
N THR A 100 -12.91 14.07 3.27
CA THR A 100 -13.07 15.25 4.10
C THR A 100 -14.30 15.04 5.00
N ARG A 101 -14.12 15.19 6.31
CA ARG A 101 -15.22 15.03 7.28
C ARG A 101 -16.21 16.18 7.19
#